data_AF-A0A7K1AJQ5-F1
#
_entry.id   AF-A0A7K1AJQ5-F1
#
_cell.length_a   1.000
_cell.length_b   1.000
_cell.length_c   1.000
_cell.angle_alpha   90.00
_cell.angle_beta   90.00
_cell.angle_gamma   90.00
#
_symmetry.space_group_name_H-M   'P 1'
#
loop_
_entity.id
_entity.type
_entity.pdbx_description
1 polymer ?
#
loop_
_entity_poly.entity_id
_entity_poly.type
_entity_poly.pdbx_seq_one_letter_code
_entity_poly.pdbx_strand_id
1 'polypeptide(L)'
;MSTEESKERVLSGIQPTHDSFHLGNHLGALRQWVALQDTHDAFYCVVDLHALTIETDPKLLHQRTLASVAQLLALGIDPTQSTLFIQS
;
A
#
# COMPACT_ATOMS: atom_id res chain seq x y z
N MET A 1 10.08 31.52 13.24
CA MET A 1 9.98 30.06 13.07
C MET A 1 8.51 29.76 12.86
N SER A 2 8.10 29.58 11.61
CA SER A 2 6.77 29.06 11.30
C SER A 2 6.71 27.62 11.80
N THR A 3 5.80 27.34 12.72
CA THR A 3 5.41 25.97 13.06
C THR A 3 4.80 25.37 11.80
N GLU A 4 5.53 24.51 11.10
CA GLU A 4 4.88 23.64 10.11
C GLU A 4 3.86 22.81 10.88
N GLU A 5 2.58 23.00 10.58
CA GLU A 5 1.53 22.11 11.07
C GLU A 5 1.85 20.70 10.56
N SER A 6 2.08 19.77 11.50
CA SER A 6 2.26 18.36 11.18
C SER A 6 1.00 17.86 10.49
N LYS A 7 1.11 17.41 9.24
CA LYS A 7 0.03 16.67 8.57
C LYS A 7 -0.41 15.50 9.46
N GLU A 8 -1.71 15.21 9.47
CA GLU A 8 -2.22 14.00 10.12
C GLU A 8 -1.59 12.77 9.46
N ARG A 9 -1.32 11.72 10.25
CA ARG A 9 -0.65 10.51 9.76
C ARG A 9 -1.66 9.42 9.44
N VAL A 10 -1.49 8.78 8.28
CA VAL A 10 -2.26 7.60 7.90
C VAL A 10 -1.32 6.42 7.65
N LEU A 11 -1.69 5.25 8.18
CA LEU A 11 -1.06 3.98 7.88
C LEU A 11 -2.12 3.06 7.26
N SER A 12 -1.84 2.49 6.10
CA SER A 12 -2.72 1.53 5.45
C SER A 12 -1.96 0.32 4.94
N GLY A 13 -2.51 -0.87 5.22
CA GLY A 13 -1.93 -2.16 4.81
C GLY A 13 -2.80 -2.87 3.79
N ILE A 14 -2.20 -3.46 2.76
CA ILE A 14 -2.87 -4.34 1.80
C ILE A 14 -2.17 -5.69 1.71
N GLN A 15 -2.94 -6.78 1.80
CA GLN A 15 -2.38 -8.13 1.70
C GLN A 15 -2.15 -8.53 0.24
N PRO A 16 -1.02 -9.20 -0.08
CA PRO A 16 -0.74 -9.76 -1.41
C PRO A 16 -1.49 -11.08 -1.64
N THR A 17 -2.83 -11.08 -1.54
CA THR A 17 -3.65 -12.31 -1.56
C THR A 17 -4.06 -12.78 -2.94
N HIS A 18 -4.12 -11.88 -3.92
CA HIS A 18 -4.58 -12.15 -5.29
C HIS A 18 -3.54 -11.74 -6.32
N ASP A 19 -3.71 -12.21 -7.56
CA ASP A 19 -2.79 -11.89 -8.66
C ASP A 19 -2.92 -10.41 -9.08
N SER A 20 -4.10 -9.81 -8.90
CA SER A 20 -4.35 -8.39 -9.11
C SER A 20 -5.36 -7.81 -8.13
N PHE A 21 -5.28 -6.50 -7.91
CA PHE A 21 -6.33 -5.75 -7.25
C PHE A 21 -7.58 -5.73 -8.13
N HIS A 22 -8.73 -5.95 -7.51
CA HIS A 22 -10.00 -5.90 -8.21
C HIS A 22 -10.61 -4.51 -8.12
N LEU A 23 -11.64 -4.26 -8.95
CA LEU A 23 -12.34 -2.97 -9.00
C LEU A 23 -12.86 -2.53 -7.61
N GLY A 24 -13.26 -3.50 -6.77
CA GLY A 24 -13.68 -3.24 -5.39
C GLY A 24 -12.55 -2.63 -4.53
N ASN A 25 -11.30 -3.09 -4.67
CA ASN A 25 -10.17 -2.48 -3.97
C ASN A 25 -9.93 -1.05 -4.45
N HIS A 26 -10.02 -0.83 -5.77
CA HIS A 26 -9.77 0.48 -6.35
C HIS A 26 -10.79 1.52 -5.88
N LEU A 27 -12.08 1.23 -6.05
CA LEU A 27 -13.16 2.15 -5.66
C LEU A 27 -13.31 2.27 -4.14
N GLY A 28 -13.08 1.18 -3.41
CA GLY A 28 -13.26 1.13 -1.96
C GLY A 28 -12.16 1.81 -1.17
N ALA A 29 -10.91 1.73 -1.63
CA ALA A 29 -9.76 2.22 -0.87
C ALA A 29 -8.71 2.94 -1.73
N LEU A 30 -8.21 2.34 -2.81
CA LEU A 30 -6.98 2.81 -3.46
C LEU A 30 -7.14 4.19 -4.09
N ARG A 31 -8.31 4.51 -4.66
CA ARG A 31 -8.58 5.87 -5.18
C ARG A 31 -8.51 6.93 -4.07
N GLN A 32 -8.96 6.59 -2.87
CA GLN A 32 -8.86 7.49 -1.71
C GLN A 32 -7.42 7.56 -1.19
N TRP A 33 -6.67 6.45 -1.22
CA TRP A 33 -5.25 6.45 -0.86
C TRP A 33 -4.46 7.44 -1.72
N VAL A 34 -4.66 7.43 -3.03
CA VAL A 34 -3.97 8.38 -3.94
C VAL A 34 -4.19 9.83 -3.50
N ALA A 35 -5.42 10.21 -3.14
CA ALA A 35 -5.77 11.56 -2.68
C ALA A 35 -5.24 11.89 -1.27
N LEU A 36 -5.05 10.89 -0.40
CA LEU A 36 -4.54 11.10 0.95
C LEU A 36 -3.06 11.53 0.96
N GLN A 37 -2.30 11.21 -0.09
CA GLN A 37 -0.89 11.64 -0.22
C GLN A 37 -0.72 13.16 -0.17
N ASP A 38 -1.68 13.90 -0.73
CA ASP A 38 -1.64 15.37 -0.75
C ASP A 38 -1.85 15.96 0.66
N THR A 39 -2.70 15.32 1.45
CA THR A 39 -3.24 15.88 2.69
C THR A 39 -2.64 15.29 3.97
N HIS A 40 -2.06 14.08 3.91
CA HIS A 40 -1.57 13.34 5.06
C HIS A 40 -0.08 12.98 4.93
N ASP A 41 0.57 12.74 6.06
CA ASP A 41 1.81 11.97 6.12
C ASP A 41 1.47 10.48 5.95
N ALA A 42 1.58 9.98 4.71
CA ALA A 42 0.99 8.71 4.31
C ALA A 42 2.00 7.54 4.29
N PHE A 43 1.59 6.42 4.89
CA PHE A 43 2.35 5.17 4.92
C PHE A 43 1.51 4.04 4.33
N TYR A 44 2.00 3.44 3.26
CA TYR A 44 1.38 2.30 2.57
C TYR A 44 2.27 1.07 2.69
N CYS A 45 1.69 -0.01 3.20
CA CYS A 45 2.41 -1.24 3.49
C CYS A 45 1.81 -2.41 2.71
N VAL A 46 2.66 -3.15 2.00
CA VAL A 46 2.29 -4.50 1.54
C VAL A 46 2.57 -5.47 2.68
N VAL A 47 1.51 -6.01 3.27
CA VAL A 47 1.58 -6.82 4.50
C VAL A 47 1.77 -8.30 4.20
N ASP A 48 2.94 -8.66 3.69
CA ASP A 48 3.34 -10.03 3.36
C ASP A 48 3.41 -10.96 4.58
N LEU A 49 3.81 -10.46 5.76
CA LEU A 49 3.78 -11.26 7.00
C LEU A 49 2.35 -11.63 7.42
N HIS A 50 1.35 -10.77 7.13
CA HIS A 50 -0.05 -11.11 7.40
C HIS A 50 -0.58 -12.21 6.46
N ALA A 51 -0.03 -12.33 5.25
CA ALA A 51 -0.39 -13.39 4.32
C ALA A 51 0.09 -14.78 4.79
N LEU A 52 1.15 -14.84 5.60
CA LEU A 52 1.70 -16.09 6.15
C LEU A 52 0.82 -16.75 7.23
N THR A 53 -0.30 -16.14 7.61
CA THR A 53 -1.27 -16.73 8.55
C THR A 53 -2.10 -17.86 7.94
N ILE A 54 -1.99 -18.05 6.62
CA ILE A 54 -2.58 -19.17 5.87
C ILE A 54 -1.51 -19.88 5.03
N GLU A 55 -1.79 -21.11 4.62
CA GLU A 55 -0.88 -21.86 3.76
C GLU A 55 -0.66 -21.14 2.42
N THR A 56 0.60 -20.85 2.11
CA THR A 56 0.99 -20.02 0.97
C THR A 56 2.25 -20.60 0.32
N ASP A 57 2.26 -20.71 -1.01
CA ASP A 57 3.48 -21.03 -1.76
C ASP A 57 4.47 -19.85 -1.64
N PRO A 58 5.69 -20.06 -1.11
CA PRO A 58 6.69 -18.99 -0.96
C PRO A 58 7.02 -18.26 -2.26
N LYS A 59 7.09 -18.98 -3.39
CA LYS A 59 7.39 -18.36 -4.69
C LYS A 59 6.23 -17.47 -5.14
N LEU A 60 5.00 -17.93 -4.92
CA LEU A 60 3.80 -17.18 -5.25
C LEU A 60 3.66 -15.93 -4.37
N LEU A 61 3.93 -16.04 -3.06
CA LEU A 61 3.91 -14.90 -2.16
C LEU A 61 4.89 -13.81 -2.59
N HIS A 62 6.12 -14.21 -2.93
CA HIS A 62 7.14 -13.28 -3.41
C HIS A 62 6.67 -12.55 -4.69
N GLN A 63 6.13 -13.29 -5.66
CA GLN A 63 5.59 -12.71 -6.90
C GLN A 63 4.44 -11.74 -6.62
N ARG A 64 3.48 -12.13 -5.78
CA ARG A 64 2.32 -11.30 -5.44
C ARG A 64 2.70 -10.05 -4.65
N THR A 65 3.71 -10.13 -3.80
CA THR A 65 4.22 -8.99 -3.04
C THR A 65 4.75 -7.92 -4.00
N LEU A 66 5.62 -8.31 -4.95
CA LEU A 66 6.15 -7.39 -5.96
C LEU A 66 5.06 -6.87 -6.90
N ALA A 67 4.13 -7.74 -7.32
CA ALA A 67 3.00 -7.34 -8.15
C ALA A 67 2.09 -6.33 -7.44
N SER A 68 1.89 -6.48 -6.11
CA SER A 68 1.09 -5.55 -5.30
C SER A 68 1.76 -4.17 -5.24
N VAL A 69 3.08 -4.13 -4.99
CA VAL A 69 3.86 -2.88 -5.03
C VAL A 69 3.75 -2.22 -6.41
N ALA A 70 3.97 -2.98 -7.48
CA ALA A 70 3.89 -2.47 -8.85
C ALA A 70 2.49 -1.89 -9.18
N GLN A 71 1.43 -2.55 -8.72
CA GLN A 71 0.06 -2.07 -8.91
C GLN A 71 -0.24 -0.80 -8.10
N LEU A 72 0.25 -0.70 -6.85
CA LEU A 72 0.11 0.53 -6.07
C LEU A 72 0.76 1.72 -6.78
N LEU A 73 1.98 1.53 -7.30
CA LEU A 73 2.68 2.54 -8.10
C LEU A 73 1.89 2.91 -9.36
N ALA A 74 1.42 1.91 -10.11
CA ALA A 74 0.66 2.14 -11.35
C ALA A 74 -0.67 2.86 -11.12
N LEU A 75 -1.28 2.70 -9.93
CA LEU A 75 -2.53 3.35 -9.56
C LEU A 75 -2.34 4.78 -9.04
N GLY A 76 -1.10 5.23 -8.82
CA GLY A 76 -0.78 6.60 -8.42
C GLY A 76 -0.26 6.78 -7.00
N ILE A 77 0.10 5.69 -6.30
CA ILE A 77 0.92 5.82 -5.08
C ILE A 77 2.32 6.26 -5.50
N ASP A 78 2.74 7.41 -5.02
CA ASP A 78 3.99 8.07 -5.34
C ASP A 78 4.95 8.00 -4.13
N PRO A 79 6.06 7.25 -4.21
CA PRO A 79 7.04 7.16 -3.13
C PRO A 79 7.76 8.48 -2.80
N THR A 80 7.62 9.50 -3.63
CA THR A 80 8.15 10.85 -3.33
C THR A 80 7.21 11.66 -2.44
N GLN A 81 5.94 11.23 -2.32
CA GLN A 81 4.90 11.89 -1.52
C GLN A 81 4.46 11.05 -0.32
N SER A 82 4.71 9.74 -0.35
CA SER A 82 4.32 8.79 0.70
C SER A 82 5.41 7.75 0.95
N THR A 83 5.35 7.09 2.11
CA THR A 83 6.23 5.95 2.41
C THR A 83 5.56 4.66 1.93
N LEU A 84 6.08 4.05 0.87
CA LEU A 84 5.66 2.74 0.38
C LEU A 84 6.70 1.68 0.75
N PHE A 85 6.29 0.62 1.46
CA PHE A 85 7.20 -0.42 1.93
C PHE A 85 6.54 -1.81 2.00
N ILE A 86 7.38 -2.85 2.08
CA ILE A 86 6.98 -4.24 2.36
C ILE A 86 7.18 -4.46 3.87
N GLN A 87 6.30 -5.21 4.51
CA GLN A 87 6.30 -5.35 5.97
C GLN A 87 7.54 -6.09 6.53
N SER A 88 8.13 -7.01 5.76
CA SER A 88 9.31 -7.81 6.14
C SER A 88 10.67 -7.12 5.95
#